data_AF-A0A1J5B4Y5-F1
#
_entry.id   AF-A0A1J5B4Y5-F1
#
_cell.length_a   1.000
_cell.length_b   1.000
_cell.length_c   1.000
_cell.angle_alpha   90.00
_cell.angle_beta   90.00
_cell.angle_gamma   90.00
#
_symmetry.space_group_name_H-M   'P 1'
#
loop_
_entity.id
_entity.type
_entity.pdbx_description
1 polymer ?
#
loop_
_entity_poly.entity_id
_entity_poly.type
_entity_poly.pdbx_seq_one_letter_code
_entity_poly.pdbx_strand_id
1 'polypeptide(L)'
;MNTASEIDAFIQSVTEHLKFKGYDLTGKQVVWVNDDRMYFNGKDYKMLDKEIYEASPYASVHKFSHDVSPSGAALGRNGCTDCHSFNSSFFFAQTLKYPFDENGNPFTEPQYKRLGISGFMAYTGAFRESIAKPIFYFGIAAFIIFLLINILISNLIKNKIIAFKQYSFINWMVSFGILSAGAFGYLAGDLGNYMLPTRLFLDSNHFLFSIAVLFTGIWFYLKFKFDQKQPFDLNWFSVLIIITIISGILMLIKLEFIETISHLAYTVFDLSLIGILILCVYYLEKSFKKLLI
;
A
#
# COMPACT_ATOMS: atom_id res chain seq x y z
N MET A 1 -31.59 -16.10 13.42
CA MET A 1 -31.86 -16.68 12.09
C MET A 1 -30.79 -17.73 11.82
N ASN A 2 -31.15 -18.92 11.33
CA ASN A 2 -30.27 -20.08 11.29
C ASN A 2 -29.68 -20.46 12.66
N THR A 3 -30.43 -20.27 13.75
CA THR A 3 -30.04 -20.80 15.06
C THR A 3 -30.12 -22.34 15.04
N ALA A 4 -29.43 -23.01 15.96
CA ALA A 4 -29.47 -24.47 16.06
C ALA A 4 -30.92 -25.01 16.12
N SER A 5 -31.78 -24.37 16.92
CA SER A 5 -33.19 -24.75 17.03
C SER A 5 -33.99 -24.49 15.76
N GLU A 6 -33.71 -23.42 15.02
CA GLU A 6 -34.37 -23.13 13.74
C GLU A 6 -33.97 -24.14 12.67
N ILE A 7 -32.69 -24.52 12.62
CA ILE A 7 -32.17 -25.53 11.69
C ILE A 7 -32.80 -26.90 11.98
N ASP A 8 -32.84 -27.32 13.26
CA ASP A 8 -33.48 -28.58 13.67
C ASP A 8 -34.97 -28.59 13.29
N ALA A 9 -35.69 -27.51 13.59
CA ALA A 9 -37.10 -27.37 13.25
C ALA A 9 -37.34 -27.42 11.73
N PHE A 10 -36.46 -26.79 10.94
CA PHE A 10 -36.56 -26.84 9.48
C PHE A 10 -36.34 -28.26 8.94
N ILE A 11 -35.26 -28.93 9.36
CA ILE A 11 -34.96 -30.30 8.93
C ILE A 11 -36.11 -31.25 9.32
N GLN A 12 -36.62 -31.13 10.55
CA GLN A 12 -37.73 -31.94 11.04
C GLN A 12 -39.01 -31.71 10.23
N SER A 13 -39.43 -30.44 10.07
CA SER A 13 -40.68 -30.11 9.36
C SER A 13 -40.67 -30.56 7.89
N VAL A 14 -39.54 -30.40 7.19
CA VAL A 14 -39.38 -30.88 5.82
C VAL A 14 -39.40 -32.41 5.77
N THR A 15 -38.73 -33.08 6.72
CA THR A 15 -38.73 -34.55 6.82
C THR A 15 -40.15 -35.09 7.03
N GLU A 16 -40.92 -34.50 7.94
CA GLU A 16 -42.31 -34.87 8.21
C GLU A 16 -43.19 -34.62 6.99
N HIS A 17 -43.01 -33.49 6.29
CA HIS A 17 -43.75 -33.19 5.07
C HIS A 17 -43.48 -34.20 3.95
N LEU A 18 -42.21 -34.58 3.73
CA LEU A 18 -41.85 -35.57 2.72
C LEU A 18 -42.44 -36.94 3.03
N LYS A 19 -42.41 -37.38 4.29
CA LYS A 19 -43.06 -38.62 4.74
C LYS A 19 -44.58 -38.57 4.52
N PHE A 20 -45.22 -37.45 4.88
CA PHE A 20 -46.65 -37.25 4.65
C PHE A 20 -47.04 -37.33 3.17
N LYS A 21 -46.18 -36.85 2.27
CA LYS A 21 -46.36 -36.94 0.81
C LYS A 21 -46.04 -38.33 0.23
N GLY A 22 -45.60 -39.29 1.05
CA GLY A 22 -45.30 -40.65 0.63
C GLY A 22 -43.91 -40.83 0.00
N TYR A 23 -42.97 -39.90 0.21
CA TYR A 23 -41.59 -40.09 -0.24
C TYR A 23 -40.89 -41.17 0.60
N ASP A 24 -40.23 -42.13 -0.07
CA ASP A 24 -39.34 -43.08 0.58
C ASP A 24 -37.98 -42.44 0.91
N LEU A 25 -37.76 -42.24 2.21
CA LEU A 25 -36.53 -41.69 2.77
C LEU A 25 -35.56 -42.80 3.25
N THR A 26 -35.80 -44.06 2.95
CA THR A 26 -34.87 -45.14 3.31
C THR A 26 -33.49 -44.88 2.70
N GLY A 27 -32.47 -44.79 3.55
CA GLY A 27 -31.10 -44.46 3.15
C GLY A 27 -30.88 -43.00 2.72
N LYS A 28 -31.85 -42.09 2.94
CA LYS A 28 -31.76 -40.67 2.61
C LYS A 28 -31.98 -39.82 3.86
N GLN A 29 -31.30 -38.67 3.92
CA GLN A 29 -31.43 -37.71 5.00
C GLN A 29 -31.73 -36.33 4.42
N VAL A 30 -32.70 -35.62 5.02
CA VAL A 30 -32.92 -34.20 4.75
C VAL A 30 -31.81 -33.43 5.46
N VAL A 31 -31.16 -32.54 4.72
CA VAL A 31 -30.10 -31.67 5.24
C VAL A 31 -30.46 -30.21 4.95
N TRP A 32 -29.97 -29.32 5.79
CA TRP A 32 -30.05 -27.88 5.53
C TRP A 32 -28.71 -27.41 4.98
N VAL A 33 -28.69 -26.84 3.77
CA VAL A 33 -27.48 -26.29 3.18
C VAL A 33 -27.55 -24.77 3.26
N ASN A 34 -26.57 -24.17 3.92
CA ASN A 34 -26.37 -22.73 3.95
C ASN A 34 -24.94 -22.43 3.46
N ASP A 35 -24.84 -21.89 2.24
CA ASP A 35 -23.59 -21.67 1.51
C ASP A 35 -22.73 -22.96 1.44
N ASP A 36 -21.59 -23.01 2.11
CA ASP A 36 -20.63 -24.10 2.12
C ASP A 36 -20.82 -25.04 3.32
N ARG A 37 -21.89 -24.88 4.09
CA ARG A 37 -22.21 -25.71 5.25
C ARG A 37 -23.43 -26.58 4.99
N MET A 38 -23.23 -27.89 5.07
CA MET A 38 -24.30 -28.89 5.06
C MET A 38 -24.58 -29.34 6.48
N TYR A 39 -25.68 -28.88 7.06
CA TYR A 39 -26.14 -29.22 8.40
C TYR A 39 -26.92 -30.53 8.39
N PHE A 40 -26.50 -31.47 9.23
CA PHE A 40 -27.21 -32.73 9.51
C PHE A 40 -28.23 -32.56 10.63
N ASN A 41 -27.99 -31.60 11.51
CA ASN A 41 -28.84 -31.11 12.59
C ASN A 41 -28.39 -29.69 12.97
N GLY A 42 -28.96 -29.09 14.00
CA GLY A 42 -28.67 -27.74 14.46
C GLY A 42 -27.24 -27.49 14.96
N LYS A 43 -26.46 -28.55 15.23
CA LYS A 43 -25.11 -28.47 15.78
C LYS A 43 -24.03 -29.08 14.89
N ASP A 44 -24.37 -30.12 14.14
CA ASP A 44 -23.43 -30.86 13.31
C ASP A 44 -23.58 -30.48 11.85
N TYR A 45 -22.47 -30.06 11.24
CA TYR A 45 -22.38 -29.78 9.81
C TYR A 45 -21.06 -30.27 9.22
N LYS A 46 -21.09 -30.53 7.92
CA LYS A 46 -19.89 -30.75 7.09
C LYS A 46 -19.66 -29.53 6.20
N MET A 47 -18.40 -29.14 6.04
CA MET A 47 -18.00 -28.19 5.00
C MET A 47 -18.03 -28.88 3.64
N LEU A 48 -18.69 -28.25 2.68
CA LEU A 48 -18.74 -28.68 1.30
C LEU A 48 -17.60 -28.04 0.52
N ASP A 49 -16.96 -28.82 -0.33
CA ASP A 49 -15.92 -28.32 -1.22
C ASP A 49 -16.54 -27.37 -2.24
N LYS A 50 -15.93 -26.21 -2.41
CA LYS A 50 -16.26 -25.24 -3.46
C LYS A 50 -14.99 -24.58 -3.96
N GLU A 51 -15.02 -24.16 -5.21
CA GLU A 51 -13.94 -23.35 -5.78
C GLU A 51 -13.87 -21.99 -5.10
N ILE A 52 -12.67 -21.41 -5.02
CA ILE A 52 -12.44 -20.12 -4.37
C ILE A 52 -13.24 -18.97 -4.98
N TYR A 53 -13.65 -19.12 -6.25
CA TYR A 53 -14.42 -18.13 -7.00
C TYR A 53 -15.93 -18.42 -7.01
N GLU A 54 -16.37 -19.53 -6.42
CA GLU A 54 -17.79 -19.87 -6.31
C GLU A 54 -18.37 -19.38 -4.97
N ALA A 55 -19.53 -18.72 -5.06
CA ALA A 55 -20.31 -18.31 -3.90
C ALA A 55 -21.02 -19.48 -3.21
N SER A 56 -21.24 -20.61 -3.90
CA SER A 56 -21.77 -21.82 -3.27
C SER A 56 -21.30 -23.10 -4.00
N PRO A 57 -21.28 -24.27 -3.33
CA PRO A 57 -21.01 -25.57 -3.96
C PRO A 57 -22.05 -25.98 -5.01
N TYR A 58 -23.24 -25.38 -4.99
CA TYR A 58 -24.38 -25.75 -5.83
C TYR A 58 -24.66 -24.71 -6.94
N ALA A 59 -23.58 -24.08 -7.41
CA ALA A 59 -23.52 -23.01 -8.40
C ALA A 59 -23.81 -21.60 -7.88
N SER A 60 -23.00 -20.65 -8.34
CA SER A 60 -23.25 -19.22 -8.18
C SER A 60 -24.27 -18.74 -9.20
N VAL A 61 -25.46 -18.31 -8.76
CA VAL A 61 -26.46 -17.66 -9.62
C VAL A 61 -26.10 -16.20 -9.97
N HIS A 62 -24.82 -15.83 -9.92
CA HIS A 62 -24.39 -14.49 -10.30
C HIS A 62 -24.53 -14.31 -11.81
N LYS A 63 -25.33 -13.32 -12.20
CA LYS A 63 -25.39 -12.90 -13.60
C LYS A 63 -24.03 -12.30 -13.97
N PHE A 64 -23.30 -12.96 -14.87
CA PHE A 64 -22.17 -12.35 -15.56
C PHE A 64 -22.72 -11.25 -16.49
N SER A 65 -22.92 -10.07 -15.93
CA SER A 65 -23.11 -8.86 -16.72
C SER A 65 -21.74 -8.49 -17.27
N HIS A 66 -21.58 -8.51 -18.59
CA HIS A 66 -20.44 -7.88 -19.23
C HIS A 66 -20.63 -6.37 -19.09
N ASP A 67 -20.20 -5.83 -17.95
CA ASP A 67 -20.23 -4.41 -17.65
C ASP A 67 -19.20 -3.72 -18.54
N VAL A 68 -19.60 -3.43 -19.78
CA VAL A 68 -18.79 -2.68 -20.74
C VAL A 68 -18.92 -1.21 -20.38
N SER A 69 -17.97 -0.75 -19.59
CA SER A 69 -17.84 0.64 -19.18
C SER A 69 -16.71 1.34 -19.97
N PRO A 70 -16.79 2.67 -20.18
CA PRO A 70 -15.70 3.42 -20.82
C PRO A 70 -14.41 3.29 -19.97
N SER A 71 -13.23 3.44 -20.59
CA SER A 71 -11.94 3.34 -19.88
C SER A 71 -11.82 4.30 -18.70
N GLY A 72 -12.50 5.45 -18.77
CA GLY A 72 -12.63 6.40 -17.67
C GLY A 72 -13.43 5.88 -16.48
N ALA A 73 -14.12 4.75 -16.54
CA ALA A 73 -14.78 4.14 -15.39
C ALA A 73 -14.03 2.90 -14.87
N ALA A 74 -12.88 2.56 -15.47
CA ALA A 74 -12.06 1.44 -15.03
C ALA A 74 -11.38 1.74 -13.68
N LEU A 75 -11.36 0.73 -12.81
CA LEU A 75 -10.49 0.73 -11.63
C LEU A 75 -9.03 0.89 -12.07
N GLY A 76 -8.29 1.77 -11.39
CA GLY A 76 -6.90 2.06 -11.70
C GLY A 76 -6.70 3.24 -12.66
N ARG A 77 -7.78 3.87 -13.17
CA ARG A 77 -7.65 5.05 -14.04
C ARG A 77 -6.88 6.20 -13.38
N ASN A 78 -6.97 6.35 -12.05
CA ASN A 78 -6.27 7.40 -11.31
C ASN A 78 -4.94 6.88 -10.71
N GLY A 79 -4.52 5.66 -11.08
CA GLY A 79 -3.28 5.03 -10.65
C GLY A 79 -3.46 4.02 -9.52
N CYS A 80 -2.33 3.67 -8.90
CA CYS A 80 -2.26 2.56 -7.95
C CYS A 80 -3.14 2.76 -6.70
N THR A 81 -3.41 4.00 -6.30
CA THR A 81 -4.21 4.34 -5.11
C THR A 81 -5.70 4.04 -5.24
N ASP A 82 -6.21 3.83 -6.47
CA ASP A 82 -7.60 3.39 -6.67
C ASP A 82 -7.84 2.03 -6.00
N CYS A 83 -6.84 1.15 -5.99
CA CYS A 83 -6.91 -0.16 -5.33
C CYS A 83 -6.11 -0.19 -4.02
N HIS A 84 -4.93 0.41 -3.99
CA HIS A 84 -3.98 0.33 -2.88
C HIS A 84 -4.01 1.57 -1.97
N SER A 85 -5.13 2.25 -1.81
CA SER A 85 -5.26 3.22 -0.71
C SER A 85 -5.92 2.58 0.52
N PHE A 86 -5.61 3.05 1.72
CA PHE A 86 -6.30 2.58 2.94
C PHE A 86 -7.82 2.81 2.88
N ASN A 87 -8.26 3.79 2.09
CA ASN A 87 -9.66 4.13 1.88
C ASN A 87 -10.25 3.47 0.61
N SER A 88 -9.49 2.62 -0.08
CA SER A 88 -9.98 1.95 -1.28
C SER A 88 -10.99 0.86 -0.91
N SER A 89 -12.16 0.94 -1.53
CA SER A 89 -13.15 -0.12 -1.46
C SER A 89 -12.68 -1.42 -2.11
N PHE A 90 -11.67 -1.40 -2.99
CA PHE A 90 -11.27 -2.60 -3.73
C PHE A 90 -10.69 -3.71 -2.85
N PHE A 91 -9.83 -3.38 -1.89
CA PHE A 91 -9.27 -4.37 -0.96
C PHE A 91 -9.95 -4.34 0.41
N PHE A 92 -10.41 -3.16 0.86
CA PHE A 92 -10.80 -2.95 2.25
C PHE A 92 -12.33 -2.88 2.46
N ALA A 93 -13.15 -2.86 1.40
CA ALA A 93 -14.59 -2.95 1.57
C ALA A 93 -14.99 -4.27 2.23
N GLN A 94 -15.99 -4.19 3.11
CA GLN A 94 -16.63 -5.37 3.68
C GLN A 94 -17.58 -5.95 2.62
N THR A 95 -17.30 -7.16 2.19
CA THR A 95 -18.14 -7.92 1.25
C THR A 95 -18.98 -8.93 2.01
N LEU A 96 -20.20 -9.17 1.55
CA LEU A 96 -21.08 -10.16 2.15
C LEU A 96 -20.46 -11.56 1.97
N LYS A 97 -20.27 -12.25 3.10
CA LYS A 97 -19.84 -13.65 3.14
C LYS A 97 -21.02 -14.57 3.36
N TYR A 98 -21.80 -14.33 4.42
CA TYR A 98 -23.07 -15.02 4.63
C TYR A 98 -24.20 -14.00 4.80
N PRO A 99 -25.40 -14.25 4.25
CA PRO A 99 -26.54 -13.34 4.37
C PRO A 99 -26.89 -12.98 5.82
N PHE A 100 -26.82 -13.96 6.73
CA PHE A 100 -27.18 -13.80 8.13
C PHE A 100 -26.32 -14.70 9.04
N ASP A 101 -25.86 -14.15 10.15
CA ASP A 101 -25.33 -14.89 11.29
C ASP A 101 -26.48 -15.41 12.19
N GLU A 102 -26.14 -16.09 13.28
CA GLU A 102 -27.10 -16.63 14.24
C GLU A 102 -28.04 -15.57 14.85
N ASN A 103 -27.56 -14.32 14.93
CA ASN A 103 -28.31 -13.17 15.44
C ASN A 103 -29.14 -12.48 14.35
N GLY A 104 -29.06 -12.94 13.09
CA GLY A 104 -29.74 -12.32 11.97
C GLY A 104 -29.03 -11.09 11.39
N ASN A 105 -27.75 -10.87 11.72
CA ASN A 105 -26.94 -9.78 11.15
C ASN A 105 -26.16 -10.27 9.91
N PRO A 106 -25.90 -9.41 8.92
CA PRO A 106 -25.07 -9.80 7.78
C PRO A 106 -23.64 -10.13 8.22
N PHE A 107 -23.16 -11.30 7.84
CA PHE A 107 -21.79 -11.71 8.10
C PHE A 107 -20.91 -11.28 6.93
N THR A 108 -20.00 -10.35 7.19
CA THR A 108 -19.15 -9.74 6.16
C THR A 108 -17.66 -10.03 6.40
N GLU A 109 -16.86 -9.93 5.34
CA GLU A 109 -15.40 -10.00 5.43
C GLU A 109 -14.74 -9.05 4.43
N PRO A 110 -13.50 -8.60 4.68
CA PRO A 110 -12.81 -7.68 3.78
C PRO A 110 -12.49 -8.34 2.44
N GLN A 111 -12.61 -7.57 1.36
CA GLN A 111 -12.45 -8.05 -0.01
C GLN A 111 -11.08 -8.69 -0.30
N TYR A 112 -9.99 -8.20 0.30
CA TYR A 112 -8.65 -8.81 0.13
C TYR A 112 -8.64 -10.30 0.51
N LYS A 113 -9.45 -10.70 1.50
CA LYS A 113 -9.49 -12.08 2.00
C LYS A 113 -10.17 -13.00 0.99
N ARG A 114 -11.20 -12.49 0.32
CA ARG A 114 -11.89 -13.17 -0.79
C ARG A 114 -11.03 -13.28 -2.04
N LEU A 115 -10.12 -12.33 -2.24
CA LEU A 115 -9.10 -12.38 -3.31
C LEU A 115 -7.91 -13.29 -2.98
N GLY A 116 -7.91 -13.98 -1.84
CA GLY A 116 -6.80 -14.86 -1.43
C GLY A 116 -5.54 -14.10 -0.99
N ILE A 117 -5.63 -12.79 -0.75
CA ILE A 117 -4.52 -11.94 -0.33
C ILE A 117 -4.52 -11.88 1.21
N SER A 118 -3.35 -12.00 1.83
CA SER A 118 -3.24 -11.82 3.28
C SER A 118 -3.45 -10.36 3.67
N GLY A 119 -4.05 -10.12 4.85
CA GLY A 119 -4.23 -8.76 5.37
C GLY A 119 -2.91 -8.00 5.44
N PHE A 120 -1.83 -8.65 5.88
CA PHE A 120 -0.49 -8.06 5.90
C PHE A 120 -0.04 -7.55 4.51
N MET A 121 -0.25 -8.33 3.45
CA MET A 121 0.08 -7.89 2.09
C MET A 121 -0.80 -6.73 1.61
N ALA A 122 -2.10 -6.76 1.90
CA ALA A 122 -3.01 -5.68 1.55
C ALA A 122 -2.61 -4.36 2.25
N TYR A 123 -2.37 -4.41 3.56
CA TYR A 123 -1.98 -3.24 4.35
C TYR A 123 -0.57 -2.72 4.03
N THR A 124 0.39 -3.59 3.72
CA THR A 124 1.74 -3.15 3.31
C THR A 124 1.71 -2.47 1.93
N GLY A 125 0.93 -2.99 0.98
CA GLY A 125 0.67 -2.32 -0.29
C GLY A 125 -0.01 -0.96 -0.09
N ALA A 126 -1.01 -0.90 0.81
CA ALA A 126 -1.71 0.34 1.12
C ALA A 126 -0.81 1.40 1.78
N PHE A 127 0.05 0.97 2.71
CA PHE A 127 1.06 1.80 3.33
C PHE A 127 2.04 2.38 2.30
N ARG A 128 2.57 1.54 1.41
CA ARG A 128 3.51 1.97 0.38
C ARG A 128 2.91 3.07 -0.51
N GLU A 129 1.70 2.83 -1.01
CA GLU A 129 1.06 3.75 -1.95
C GLU A 129 0.51 5.01 -1.27
N SER A 130 -0.11 4.89 -0.09
CA SER A 130 -0.75 6.01 0.61
C SER A 130 0.19 6.86 1.44
N ILE A 131 1.34 6.32 1.86
CA ILE A 131 2.25 6.99 2.82
C ILE A 131 3.68 7.07 2.28
N ALA A 132 4.31 5.92 1.98
CA ALA A 132 5.74 5.92 1.64
C ALA A 132 6.02 6.73 0.36
N LYS A 133 5.32 6.46 -0.74
CA LYS A 133 5.52 7.17 -2.00
C LYS A 133 5.20 8.67 -1.92
N PRO A 134 4.09 9.12 -1.32
CA PRO A 134 3.87 10.56 -1.10
C PRO A 134 5.01 11.22 -0.33
N ILE A 135 5.51 10.59 0.75
CA ILE A 135 6.66 11.10 1.50
C ILE A 135 7.91 11.12 0.62
N PHE A 136 8.14 10.10 -0.21
CA PHE A 136 9.25 10.05 -1.15
C PHE A 136 9.21 11.20 -2.16
N TYR A 137 8.08 11.41 -2.85
CA TYR A 137 7.94 12.50 -3.83
C TYR A 137 8.05 13.87 -3.19
N PHE A 138 7.44 14.06 -2.01
CA PHE A 138 7.63 15.27 -1.23
C PHE A 138 9.10 15.46 -0.83
N GLY A 139 9.78 14.39 -0.42
CA GLY A 139 11.19 14.37 -0.09
C GLY A 139 12.10 14.79 -1.25
N ILE A 140 11.78 14.39 -2.49
CA ILE A 140 12.50 14.85 -3.69
C ILE A 140 12.33 16.37 -3.85
N ALA A 141 11.09 16.86 -3.82
CA ALA A 141 10.81 18.28 -3.97
C ALA A 141 11.50 19.11 -2.87
N ALA A 142 11.38 18.66 -1.62
CA ALA A 142 12.04 19.25 -0.46
C ALA A 142 13.57 19.27 -0.63
N PHE A 143 14.18 18.17 -1.06
CA PHE A 143 15.62 18.09 -1.31
C PHE A 143 16.08 19.07 -2.39
N ILE A 144 15.36 19.17 -3.51
CA ILE A 144 15.69 20.10 -4.60
C ILE A 144 15.60 21.56 -4.12
N ILE A 145 14.52 21.92 -3.43
CA ILE A 145 14.34 23.27 -2.87
C ILE A 145 15.48 23.58 -1.89
N PHE A 146 15.77 22.65 -0.99
CA PHE A 146 16.85 22.79 -0.01
C PHE A 146 18.22 22.95 -0.69
N LEU A 147 18.49 22.21 -1.77
CA LEU A 147 19.70 22.33 -2.56
C LEU A 147 19.84 23.70 -3.24
N LEU A 148 18.80 24.15 -3.94
CA LEU A 148 18.81 25.44 -4.65
C LEU A 148 19.02 26.61 -3.68
N ILE A 149 18.36 26.56 -2.53
CA ILE A 149 18.50 27.57 -1.49
C ILE A 149 19.91 27.57 -0.90
N ASN A 150 20.49 26.41 -0.60
CA ASN A 150 21.87 26.35 -0.10
C ASN A 150 22.87 26.90 -1.12
N ILE A 151 22.68 26.63 -2.42
CA ILE A 151 23.48 27.21 -3.51
C ILE A 151 23.33 28.74 -3.52
N LEU A 152 22.11 29.25 -3.46
CA LEU A 152 21.83 30.69 -3.44
C LEU A 152 22.48 31.38 -2.24
N ILE A 153 22.27 30.85 -1.04
CA ILE A 153 22.83 31.40 0.21
C ILE A 153 24.37 31.41 0.13
N SER A 154 24.98 30.33 -0.37
CA SER A 154 26.44 30.27 -0.53
C SER A 154 26.95 31.36 -1.47
N ASN A 155 26.24 31.63 -2.57
CA ASN A 155 26.59 32.71 -3.48
C ASN A 155 26.44 34.10 -2.82
N LEU A 156 25.35 34.31 -2.07
CA LEU A 156 25.12 35.57 -1.34
C LEU A 156 26.19 35.82 -0.25
N ILE A 157 26.64 34.78 0.46
CA ILE A 157 27.74 34.89 1.43
C ILE A 157 29.06 35.21 0.74
N LYS A 158 29.38 34.53 -0.37
CA LYS A 158 30.59 34.81 -1.17
C LYS A 158 30.64 36.25 -1.67
N ASN A 159 29.49 36.80 -2.07
CA ASN A 159 29.36 38.20 -2.49
C ASN A 159 29.19 39.19 -1.32
N LYS A 160 29.34 38.73 -0.07
CA LYS A 160 29.23 39.54 1.16
C LYS A 160 27.90 40.27 1.33
N ILE A 161 26.82 39.77 0.70
CA ILE A 161 25.47 40.34 0.81
C ILE A 161 24.84 39.97 2.15
N ILE A 162 25.13 38.75 2.64
CA ILE A 162 24.64 38.23 3.93
C ILE A 162 25.79 37.68 4.77
N ALA A 163 25.64 37.71 6.09
CA ALA A 163 26.64 37.22 7.02
C ALA A 163 26.50 35.70 7.24
N PHE A 164 27.62 35.00 7.44
CA PHE A 164 27.62 33.55 7.73
C PHE A 164 26.74 33.18 8.95
N LYS A 165 26.67 34.05 9.96
CA LYS A 165 25.80 33.83 11.14
C LYS A 165 24.31 33.70 10.79
N GLN A 166 23.87 34.27 9.67
CA GLN A 166 22.48 34.21 9.20
C GLN A 166 22.16 32.88 8.49
N TYR A 167 23.17 32.10 8.07
CA TYR A 167 22.99 30.83 7.37
C TYR A 167 22.08 29.86 8.13
N SER A 168 22.36 29.64 9.43
CA SER A 168 21.60 28.69 10.23
C SER A 168 20.14 29.11 10.42
N PHE A 169 19.88 30.41 10.55
CA PHE A 169 18.53 30.93 10.69
C PHE A 169 17.73 30.77 9.40
N ILE A 170 18.33 31.11 8.24
CA ILE A 170 17.68 30.95 6.94
C ILE A 170 17.38 29.48 6.66
N ASN A 171 18.34 28.57 6.89
CA ASN A 171 18.10 27.14 6.71
C ASN A 171 16.94 26.63 7.58
N TRP A 172 16.83 27.08 8.83
CA TRP A 172 15.74 26.66 9.71
C TRP A 172 14.39 27.18 9.22
N MET A 173 14.32 28.45 8.79
CA MET A 173 13.12 29.03 8.17
C MET A 173 12.69 28.30 6.91
N VAL A 174 13.65 27.89 6.07
CA VAL A 174 13.40 27.15 4.84
C VAL A 174 12.89 25.75 5.14
N SER A 175 13.51 25.04 6.08
CA SER A 175 13.03 23.73 6.51
C SER A 175 11.61 23.82 7.08
N PHE A 176 11.33 24.83 7.91
CA PHE A 176 9.98 25.06 8.44
C PHE A 176 8.97 25.38 7.34
N GLY A 177 9.35 26.22 6.37
CA GLY A 177 8.53 26.57 5.22
C GLY A 177 8.21 25.36 4.34
N ILE A 178 9.19 24.51 4.05
CA ILE A 178 9.00 23.27 3.30
C ILE A 178 8.03 22.34 4.03
N LEU A 179 8.23 22.10 5.33
CA LEU A 179 7.35 21.24 6.12
C LEU A 179 5.92 21.79 6.18
N SER A 180 5.77 23.09 6.35
CA SER A 180 4.46 23.76 6.37
C SER A 180 3.77 23.67 5.02
N ALA A 181 4.50 23.88 3.92
CA ALA A 181 3.97 23.74 2.56
C ALA A 181 3.57 22.29 2.24
N GLY A 182 4.33 21.31 2.71
CA GLY A 182 3.98 19.89 2.59
C GLY A 182 2.71 19.53 3.35
N ALA A 183 2.61 19.97 4.61
CA ALA A 183 1.41 19.75 5.42
C ALA A 183 0.19 20.45 4.82
N PHE A 184 0.34 21.70 4.37
CA PHE A 184 -0.72 22.43 3.70
C PHE A 184 -1.13 21.74 2.39
N GLY A 185 -0.18 21.36 1.53
CA GLY A 185 -0.48 20.67 0.27
C GLY A 185 -1.21 19.34 0.46
N TYR A 186 -0.86 18.58 1.49
CA TYR A 186 -1.56 17.34 1.85
C TYR A 186 -3.00 17.60 2.33
N LEU A 187 -3.23 18.70 3.07
CA LEU A 187 -4.54 19.06 3.62
C LEU A 187 -5.41 19.87 2.65
N ALA A 188 -4.84 20.50 1.62
CA ALA A 188 -5.51 21.43 0.73
C ALA A 188 -6.40 20.77 -0.34
N GLY A 189 -6.52 19.44 -0.33
CA GLY A 189 -7.42 18.69 -1.22
C GLY A 189 -7.24 19.05 -2.70
N ASP A 190 -8.29 19.59 -3.32
CA ASP A 190 -8.33 19.92 -4.75
C ASP A 190 -7.29 20.97 -5.17
N LEU A 191 -6.95 21.91 -4.29
CA LEU A 191 -5.93 22.92 -4.60
C LEU A 191 -4.54 22.28 -4.74
N GLY A 192 -4.24 21.28 -3.91
CA GLY A 192 -3.02 20.49 -4.03
C GLY A 192 -2.94 19.75 -5.36
N ASN A 193 -4.05 19.13 -5.77
CA ASN A 193 -4.16 18.42 -7.06
C ASN A 193 -4.00 19.34 -8.27
N TYR A 194 -4.37 20.62 -8.15
CA TYR A 194 -4.18 21.61 -9.21
C TYR A 194 -2.73 22.12 -9.31
N MET A 195 -2.07 22.34 -8.17
CA MET A 195 -0.74 22.94 -8.13
C MET A 195 0.42 21.95 -8.31
N LEU A 196 0.20 20.66 -8.04
CA LEU A 196 1.23 19.62 -8.07
C LEU A 196 1.02 18.64 -9.23
N PRO A 197 2.09 17.96 -9.69
CA PRO A 197 1.95 16.88 -10.66
C PRO A 197 0.97 15.83 -10.16
N THR A 198 0.17 15.29 -11.08
CA THR A 198 -0.81 14.26 -10.73
C THR A 198 -0.13 13.02 -10.16
N ARG A 199 -0.82 12.31 -9.27
CA ARG A 199 -0.31 11.06 -8.69
C ARG A 199 0.06 10.04 -9.78
N LEU A 200 -0.78 9.92 -10.80
CA LEU A 200 -0.54 9.03 -11.93
C LEU A 200 0.77 9.36 -12.67
N PHE A 201 1.08 10.64 -12.88
CA PHE A 201 2.33 11.05 -13.52
C PHE A 201 3.54 10.67 -12.66
N LEU A 202 3.48 10.94 -11.35
CA LEU A 202 4.57 10.60 -10.43
C LEU A 202 4.81 9.09 -10.38
N ASP A 203 3.75 8.29 -10.27
CA ASP A 203 3.83 6.83 -10.24
C ASP A 203 4.33 6.24 -11.56
N SER A 204 3.92 6.80 -12.70
CA SER A 204 4.38 6.35 -14.03
C SER A 204 5.88 6.59 -14.23
N ASN A 205 6.44 7.60 -13.56
CA ASN A 205 7.86 7.95 -13.64
C ASN A 205 8.65 7.52 -12.41
N HIS A 206 8.06 6.75 -11.48
CA HIS A 206 8.66 6.39 -10.20
C HIS A 206 10.03 5.74 -10.35
N PHE A 207 10.20 4.88 -11.36
CA PHE A 207 11.48 4.23 -11.66
C PHE A 207 12.59 5.25 -11.98
N LEU A 208 12.30 6.25 -12.81
CA LEU A 208 13.28 7.28 -13.19
C LEU A 208 13.66 8.15 -11.99
N PHE A 209 12.67 8.56 -11.18
CA PHE A 209 12.93 9.31 -9.95
C PHE A 209 13.76 8.50 -8.95
N SER A 210 13.45 7.22 -8.79
CA SER A 210 14.18 6.31 -7.91
C SER A 210 15.65 6.16 -8.32
N ILE A 211 15.91 5.99 -9.62
CA ILE A 211 17.27 5.93 -10.17
C ILE A 211 18.02 7.25 -9.93
N ALA A 212 17.37 8.40 -10.19
CA ALA A 212 17.98 9.70 -9.98
C ALA A 212 18.37 9.92 -8.51
N VAL A 213 17.50 9.54 -7.57
CA VAL A 213 17.77 9.60 -6.13
C VAL A 213 18.91 8.66 -5.74
N LEU A 214 18.92 7.43 -6.25
CA LEU A 214 19.97 6.46 -5.96
C LEU A 214 21.35 6.95 -6.42
N PHE A 215 21.46 7.43 -7.66
CA PHE A 215 22.72 7.98 -8.18
C PHE A 215 23.16 9.23 -7.42
N THR A 216 22.21 10.10 -7.07
CA THR A 216 22.48 11.29 -6.23
C THR A 216 23.01 10.84 -4.86
N GLY A 217 22.38 9.87 -4.23
CA GLY A 217 22.82 9.29 -2.95
C GLY A 217 24.23 8.71 -3.00
N ILE A 218 24.51 7.90 -4.03
CA ILE A 218 25.86 7.35 -4.27
C ILE A 218 26.87 8.48 -4.43
N TRP A 219 26.55 9.51 -5.22
CA TRP A 219 27.44 10.65 -5.42
C TRP A 219 27.71 11.41 -4.10
N PHE A 220 26.69 11.69 -3.30
CA PHE A 220 26.87 12.35 -1.99
C PHE A 220 27.72 11.52 -1.03
N TYR A 221 27.46 10.21 -0.97
CA TYR A 221 28.22 9.28 -0.14
C TYR A 221 29.70 9.26 -0.54
N LEU A 222 30.00 9.09 -1.83
CA LEU A 222 31.36 9.06 -2.36
C LEU A 222 32.07 10.40 -2.15
N LYS A 223 31.40 11.51 -2.46
CA LYS A 223 31.94 12.86 -2.27
C LYS A 223 32.32 13.09 -0.81
N PHE A 224 31.43 12.74 0.13
CA PHE A 224 31.71 12.88 1.55
C PHE A 224 32.92 12.04 1.99
N LYS A 225 33.04 10.80 1.50
CA LYS A 225 34.18 9.93 1.81
C LYS A 225 35.50 10.45 1.25
N PHE A 226 35.51 10.91 0.00
CA PHE A 226 36.69 11.52 -0.62
C PHE A 226 37.10 12.83 0.08
N ASP A 227 36.14 13.70 0.40
CA ASP A 227 36.40 14.99 1.08
C ASP A 227 36.95 14.82 2.50
N GLN A 228 36.72 13.67 3.14
CA GLN A 228 37.24 13.33 4.47
C GLN A 228 38.48 12.43 4.44
N LYS A 229 38.93 12.00 3.25
CA LYS A 229 40.01 11.00 3.09
C LYS A 229 39.78 9.73 3.93
N GLN A 230 38.51 9.38 4.17
CA GLN A 230 38.16 8.21 4.95
C GLN A 230 38.10 6.97 4.05
N PRO A 231 38.51 5.79 4.56
CA PRO A 231 38.25 4.55 3.86
C PRO A 231 36.73 4.30 3.76
N PHE A 232 36.35 3.43 2.83
CA PHE A 232 34.99 2.95 2.72
C PHE A 232 34.60 2.23 4.02
N ASP A 233 33.48 2.60 4.63
CA ASP A 233 32.94 1.94 5.81
C ASP A 233 31.47 1.59 5.62
N LEU A 234 31.03 0.55 6.33
CA LEU A 234 29.62 0.18 6.42
C LEU A 234 28.93 1.08 7.43
N ASN A 235 28.54 2.28 6.98
CA ASN A 235 27.66 3.17 7.73
C ASN A 235 26.21 3.11 7.22
N TRP A 236 25.28 3.73 7.95
CA TRP A 236 23.86 3.75 7.59
C TRP A 236 23.58 4.22 6.15
N PHE A 237 24.38 5.15 5.60
CA PHE A 237 24.20 5.61 4.23
C PHE A 237 24.52 4.50 3.21
N SER A 238 25.68 3.85 3.38
CA SER A 238 26.07 2.72 2.53
C SER A 238 25.10 1.54 2.65
N VAL A 239 24.60 1.27 3.87
CA VAL A 239 23.62 0.21 4.14
C VAL A 239 22.32 0.49 3.39
N LEU A 240 21.80 1.73 3.44
CA LEU A 240 20.58 2.09 2.71
C LEU A 240 20.75 1.99 1.19
N ILE A 241 21.92 2.36 0.65
CA ILE A 241 22.24 2.19 -0.78
C ILE A 241 22.22 0.71 -1.15
N ILE A 242 22.89 -0.14 -0.37
CA ILE A 242 22.94 -1.59 -0.60
C ILE A 242 21.54 -2.20 -0.51
N ILE A 243 20.76 -1.86 0.52
CA ILE A 243 19.36 -2.32 0.67
C ILE A 243 18.51 -1.89 -0.54
N THR A 244 18.68 -0.65 -1.02
CA THR A 244 17.95 -0.16 -2.20
C THR A 244 18.30 -0.98 -3.44
N ILE A 245 19.59 -1.25 -3.67
CA ILE A 245 20.04 -2.05 -4.83
C ILE A 245 19.51 -3.49 -4.74
N ILE A 246 19.67 -4.15 -3.58
CA ILE A 246 19.20 -5.52 -3.36
C ILE A 246 17.69 -5.60 -3.55
N SER A 247 16.93 -4.67 -2.95
CA SER A 247 15.48 -4.64 -3.08
C SER A 247 15.04 -4.39 -4.52
N GLY A 248 15.72 -3.49 -5.23
CA GLY A 248 15.47 -3.25 -6.65
C GLY A 248 15.74 -4.48 -7.53
N ILE A 249 16.78 -5.26 -7.22
CA ILE A 249 17.04 -6.54 -7.90
C ILE A 249 15.95 -7.55 -7.59
N LEU A 250 15.55 -7.70 -6.31
CA LEU A 250 14.51 -8.63 -5.89
C LEU A 250 13.16 -8.35 -6.58
N MET A 251 12.83 -7.08 -6.81
CA MET A 251 11.62 -6.68 -7.55
C MET A 251 11.58 -7.19 -9.00
N LEU A 252 12.73 -7.50 -9.60
CA LEU A 252 12.82 -8.04 -10.96
C LEU A 252 12.69 -9.57 -11.01
N ILE A 253 12.82 -10.25 -9.87
CA ILE A 253 12.78 -11.70 -9.79
C ILE A 253 11.34 -12.17 -9.54
N LYS A 254 10.76 -12.83 -10.55
CA LYS A 254 9.40 -13.38 -10.54
C LYS A 254 9.40 -14.89 -10.34
N LEU A 255 9.87 -15.34 -9.17
CA LEU A 255 9.84 -16.75 -8.79
C LEU A 255 8.78 -16.95 -7.72
N GLU A 256 7.87 -17.91 -7.92
CA GLU A 256 6.72 -18.15 -7.03
C GLU A 256 7.14 -18.38 -5.57
N PHE A 257 8.23 -19.11 -5.34
CA PHE A 257 8.71 -19.42 -3.98
C PHE A 257 9.24 -18.21 -3.19
N ILE A 258 9.50 -17.07 -3.84
CA ILE A 258 9.92 -15.82 -3.19
C ILE A 258 8.93 -14.67 -3.44
N GLU A 259 7.71 -14.94 -3.93
CA GLU A 259 6.73 -13.90 -4.26
C GLU A 259 6.49 -12.94 -3.08
N THR A 260 6.39 -13.48 -1.86
CA THR A 260 6.26 -12.70 -0.63
C THR A 260 7.44 -11.74 -0.41
N ILE A 261 8.66 -12.20 -0.67
CA ILE A 261 9.87 -11.39 -0.52
C ILE A 261 9.92 -10.32 -1.61
N SER A 262 9.60 -10.69 -2.86
CA SER A 262 9.55 -9.74 -3.98
C SER A 262 8.51 -8.63 -3.73
N HIS A 263 7.34 -8.95 -3.16
CA HIS A 263 6.33 -7.96 -2.79
C HIS A 263 6.81 -7.00 -1.70
N LEU A 264 7.47 -7.52 -0.66
CA LEU A 264 8.04 -6.70 0.41
C LEU A 264 9.20 -5.83 -0.08
N ALA A 265 9.96 -6.30 -1.05
CA ALA A 265 11.08 -5.56 -1.63
C ALA A 265 10.64 -4.20 -2.19
N TYR A 266 9.44 -4.08 -2.77
CA TYR A 266 8.92 -2.79 -3.22
C TYR A 266 8.79 -1.77 -2.08
N THR A 267 8.26 -2.18 -0.93
CA THR A 267 8.08 -1.28 0.23
C THR A 267 9.44 -0.93 0.85
N VAL A 268 10.33 -1.92 0.97
CA VAL A 268 11.69 -1.69 1.47
C VAL A 268 12.46 -0.74 0.57
N PHE A 269 12.32 -0.88 -0.75
CA PHE A 269 12.93 0.00 -1.75
C PHE A 269 12.49 1.46 -1.60
N ASP A 270 11.18 1.71 -1.47
CA ASP A 270 10.66 3.07 -1.31
C ASP A 270 11.10 3.68 0.03
N LEU A 271 11.10 2.90 1.11
CA LEU A 271 11.58 3.35 2.42
C LEU A 271 13.09 3.65 2.42
N SER A 272 13.90 2.84 1.73
CA SER A 272 15.34 3.06 1.66
C SER A 272 15.69 4.31 0.83
N LEU A 273 14.93 4.60 -0.22
CA LEU A 273 15.05 5.86 -0.98
C LEU A 273 14.72 7.10 -0.14
N ILE A 274 13.67 7.04 0.70
CA ILE A 274 13.37 8.12 1.66
C ILE A 274 14.56 8.32 2.61
N GLY A 275 15.11 7.23 3.14
CA GLY A 275 16.30 7.28 3.99
C GLY A 275 17.51 7.91 3.29
N ILE A 276 17.75 7.57 2.02
CA ILE A 276 18.80 8.17 1.19
C ILE A 276 18.58 9.68 1.06
N LEU A 277 17.36 10.15 0.78
CA LEU A 277 17.06 11.58 0.66
C LEU A 277 17.33 12.34 1.96
N ILE A 278 16.91 11.79 3.11
CA ILE A 278 17.15 12.39 4.43
C ILE A 278 18.66 12.52 4.68
N LEU A 279 19.43 11.48 4.36
CA LEU A 279 20.88 11.52 4.49
C LEU A 279 21.52 12.51 3.51
N CYS A 280 21.05 12.60 2.26
CA CYS A 280 21.51 13.61 1.31
C CYS A 280 21.32 15.03 1.86
N VAL A 281 20.16 15.35 2.46
CA VAL A 281 19.90 16.65 3.11
C VAL A 281 20.91 16.90 4.24
N TYR A 282 21.12 15.91 5.12
CA TYR A 282 22.06 16.01 6.24
C TYR A 282 23.50 16.28 5.76
N TYR A 283 23.98 15.52 4.78
CA TYR A 283 25.33 15.67 4.23
C TYR A 283 25.49 16.94 3.41
N LEU A 284 24.43 17.42 2.76
CA LEU A 284 24.42 18.69 2.05
C LEU A 284 24.67 19.84 3.03
N GLU A 285 23.90 19.91 4.11
CA GLU A 285 24.05 20.95 5.13
C GLU A 285 25.47 20.96 5.72
N LYS A 286 25.99 19.77 6.04
CA LYS A 286 27.35 19.61 6.58
C LYS A 286 28.43 20.05 5.59
N SER A 287 28.28 19.71 4.31
CA SER A 287 29.23 20.08 3.26
C SER A 287 29.24 21.59 3.02
N PHE A 288 28.08 22.24 3.02
CA PHE A 288 27.97 23.69 2.87
C PHE A 288 28.59 24.46 4.05
N LYS A 289 28.36 24.01 5.30
CA LYS A 289 29.01 24.62 6.47
C LYS A 289 30.55 24.59 6.36
N LYS A 290 31.13 23.48 5.86
CA LYS A 290 32.58 23.36 5.67
C LYS A 290 33.12 24.29 4.57
N LEU A 291 32.34 24.55 3.53
CA LEU A 291 32.75 25.38 2.38
C LEU A 291 32.71 26.89 2.67
N LEU A 292 32.04 27.27 3.76
CA LEU A 292 31.82 28.66 4.17
C LEU A 292 32.73 29.12 5.34
N ILE A 293 33.45 28.19 5.97
CA ILE A 293 34.48 28.43 7.01
C ILE A 293 35.85 28.37 6.34
#